data_AF-A0A382KV67-F1
#
_entry.id   AF-A0A382KV67-F1
#
_cell.length_a   1.000
_cell.length_b   1.000
_cell.length_c   1.000
_cell.angle_alpha   90.00
_cell.angle_beta   90.00
_cell.angle_gamma   90.00
#
_symmetry.space_group_name_H-M   'P 1'
#
loop_
_entity.id
_entity.type
_entity.pdbx_description
1 polymer ?
#
loop_
_entity_poly.entity_id
_entity_poly.type
_entity_poly.pdbx_seq_one_letter_code
_entity_poly.pdbx_strand_id
1 'polypeptide(L)'
;MRLLDRYLLRELFVPLAYCLVGFQIFWTAFDLFSRMDVYQNAKMSSGEIARYYLLQTPELLTTVLPIALLLALLYALTNHARHNELVAMRAAGVSLARLSVPYFVVAALLGGGLFLVTEFIAPKATAEATRMVAAKGETNSEWLVNLDFRDDSKNQSWHIKRYNPTTGEMEQPVVDWKERDVR
;
A
#
# COMPACT_ATOMS: atom_id res chain seq x y z
N MET A 1 -14.16 14.40 28.69
CA MET A 1 -14.79 13.20 28.09
C MET A 1 -15.49 12.42 29.18
N ARG A 2 -16.71 11.94 28.95
CA ARG A 2 -17.43 11.13 29.95
C ARG A 2 -16.74 9.76 30.05
N LEU A 3 -16.87 9.08 31.19
CA LEU A 3 -16.23 7.77 31.43
C LEU A 3 -16.58 6.76 30.33
N LEU A 4 -17.82 6.84 29.82
CA LEU A 4 -18.33 6.01 28.73
C LEU A 4 -17.57 6.21 27.42
N ASP A 5 -17.32 7.46 27.01
CA ASP A 5 -16.65 7.75 25.74
C ASP A 5 -15.22 7.18 25.75
N ARG A 6 -14.51 7.32 26.87
CA ARG A 6 -13.17 6.75 27.04
C ARG A 6 -13.17 5.22 26.94
N TYR A 7 -14.21 4.58 27.47
CA TYR A 7 -14.37 3.13 27.39
C TYR A 7 -14.59 2.67 25.94
N LEU A 8 -15.56 3.27 25.23
CA LEU A 8 -15.85 2.94 23.82
C LEU A 8 -14.63 3.16 22.91
N LEU A 9 -13.89 4.24 23.15
CA LEU A 9 -12.66 4.54 22.39
C LEU A 9 -11.56 3.51 22.66
N ARG A 10 -11.38 3.09 23.92
CA ARG A 10 -10.39 2.05 24.25
C ARG A 10 -10.73 0.74 23.56
N GLU A 11 -12.01 0.36 23.55
CA GLU A 11 -12.49 -0.86 22.91
C GLU A 11 -12.30 -0.84 21.39
N LEU A 12 -12.28 0.34 20.77
CA LEU A 12 -11.99 0.54 19.35
C LEU A 12 -10.49 0.55 19.04
N PHE A 13 -9.69 1.31 19.80
CA PHE A 13 -8.28 1.54 19.48
C PHE A 13 -7.42 0.29 19.67
N VAL A 14 -7.77 -0.59 20.61
CA VAL A 14 -7.05 -1.85 20.83
C VAL A 14 -7.10 -2.77 19.60
N PRO A 15 -8.28 -3.18 19.09
CA PRO A 15 -8.36 -4.00 17.88
C PRO A 15 -7.86 -3.26 16.64
N LEU A 16 -8.03 -1.94 16.55
CA LEU A 16 -7.46 -1.14 15.46
C LEU A 16 -5.94 -1.25 15.40
N ALA A 17 -5.26 -1.11 16.54
CA ALA A 17 -3.82 -1.25 16.63
C ALA A 17 -3.37 -2.66 16.22
N TYR A 18 -4.07 -3.71 16.68
CA TYR A 18 -3.77 -5.09 16.28
C TYR A 18 -3.94 -5.31 14.77
N CYS A 19 -5.02 -4.79 14.17
CA CYS A 19 -5.22 -4.87 12.72
C CYS A 19 -4.10 -4.15 11.97
N LEU A 20 -3.76 -2.92 12.34
CA LEU A 20 -2.71 -2.13 11.66
C LEU A 20 -1.34 -2.82 11.76
N VAL A 21 -0.95 -3.27 12.95
CA VAL A 21 0.31 -3.99 13.16
C VAL A 21 0.32 -5.31 12.41
N GLY A 22 -0.80 -6.05 12.45
CA GLY A 22 -0.92 -7.33 11.74
C GLY A 22 -0.77 -7.18 10.22
N PHE A 23 -1.49 -6.21 9.63
CA PHE A 23 -1.35 -5.91 8.20
C PHE A 23 0.04 -5.42 7.84
N GLN A 24 0.67 -4.57 8.67
CA GLN A 24 2.04 -4.13 8.47
C GLN A 24 3.01 -5.31 8.41
N ILE A 25 2.91 -6.26 9.36
CA ILE A 25 3.76 -7.44 9.42
C ILE A 25 3.53 -8.33 8.20
N PHE A 26 2.28 -8.63 7.86
CA PHE A 26 1.97 -9.50 6.72
C PHE A 26 2.44 -8.89 5.40
N TRP A 27 2.19 -7.60 5.20
CA TRP A 27 2.63 -6.90 4.00
C TRP A 27 4.16 -6.87 3.89
N THR A 28 4.87 -6.54 4.98
CA THR A 28 6.34 -6.53 5.02
C THR A 28 6.90 -7.92 4.76
N ALA A 29 6.37 -8.95 5.39
CA ALA A 29 6.83 -10.32 5.18
C ALA A 29 6.63 -10.76 3.72
N PHE A 30 5.43 -10.54 3.17
CA PHE A 30 5.12 -10.88 1.78
C PHE A 30 6.02 -10.15 0.78
N ASP A 31 6.19 -8.84 0.93
CA ASP A 31 7.07 -8.06 0.05
C ASP A 31 8.53 -8.48 0.21
N LEU A 32 9.00 -8.73 1.44
CA LEU A 32 10.37 -9.16 1.71
C LEU A 32 10.68 -10.50 1.03
N PHE A 33 9.78 -11.47 1.11
CA PHE A 33 9.96 -12.76 0.44
C PHE A 33 9.90 -12.63 -1.08
N SER A 34 8.99 -11.80 -1.62
CA SER A 34 8.86 -11.62 -3.08
C SER A 34 10.01 -10.85 -3.72
N ARG A 35 10.68 -9.96 -2.97
CA ARG A 35 11.79 -9.13 -3.46
C ARG A 35 13.15 -9.52 -2.89
N MET A 36 13.25 -10.67 -2.24
CA MET A 36 14.48 -11.13 -1.58
C MET A 36 15.68 -11.11 -2.54
N ASP A 37 15.50 -11.60 -3.76
CA ASP A 37 16.56 -11.65 -4.77
C ASP A 37 17.03 -10.26 -5.18
N VAL A 38 16.10 -9.30 -5.29
CA VAL A 38 16.41 -7.89 -5.61
C VAL A 38 17.27 -7.27 -4.52
N TYR A 39 16.94 -7.50 -3.25
CA TYR A 39 17.71 -6.95 -2.12
C TYR A 39 19.10 -7.57 -2.01
N GLN A 40 19.23 -8.86 -2.29
CA GLN A 40 20.51 -9.55 -2.33
C GLN A 40 21.39 -9.02 -3.48
N ASN A 41 20.83 -8.89 -4.69
CA ASN A 41 21.52 -8.38 -5.86
C ASN A 41 21.97 -6.91 -5.68
N ALA A 42 21.12 -6.08 -5.08
CA ALA A 42 21.42 -4.69 -4.76
C ALA A 42 22.34 -4.51 -3.53
N LYS A 43 22.78 -5.62 -2.89
CA LYS A 43 23.62 -5.64 -1.67
C LYS A 43 23.11 -4.68 -0.60
N MET A 44 21.81 -4.69 -0.36
CA MET A 44 21.19 -3.83 0.66
C MET A 44 21.49 -4.37 2.06
N SER A 45 21.89 -3.47 2.97
CA SER A 45 22.03 -3.80 4.38
C SER A 45 20.66 -3.93 5.05
N SER A 46 20.59 -4.69 6.15
CA SER A 46 19.34 -4.86 6.92
C SER A 46 18.76 -3.54 7.42
N GLY A 47 19.62 -2.57 7.76
CA GLY A 47 19.20 -1.22 8.16
C GLY A 47 18.53 -0.43 7.02
N GLU A 48 18.99 -0.60 5.78
CA GLU A 48 18.38 0.05 4.61
C GLU A 48 17.05 -0.60 4.24
N ILE A 49 16.94 -1.92 4.38
CA ILE A 49 15.67 -2.64 4.20
C ILE A 49 14.65 -2.16 5.24
N ALA A 50 15.05 -2.03 6.52
CA ALA A 50 14.18 -1.51 7.56
C ALA A 50 13.73 -0.06 7.27
N ARG A 51 14.65 0.80 6.82
CA ARG A 51 14.33 2.17 6.41
C ARG A 51 13.38 2.22 5.21
N TYR A 52 13.58 1.36 4.22
CA TYR A 52 12.70 1.23 3.06
C TYR A 52 11.26 0.91 3.48
N TYR A 53 11.07 -0.08 4.36
CA TYR A 53 9.73 -0.43 4.85
C TYR A 53 9.12 0.67 5.73
N LEU A 54 9.94 1.39 6.50
CA LEU A 54 9.48 2.56 7.25
C LEU A 54 8.95 3.65 6.31
N LEU A 55 9.66 3.92 5.21
CA LEU A 55 9.25 4.89 4.19
C LEU A 55 8.02 4.46 3.39
N GLN A 56 7.80 3.16 3.22
CA GLN A 56 6.59 2.64 2.57
C GLN A 56 5.38 2.54 3.52
N THR A 57 5.57 2.62 4.83
CA THR A 57 4.49 2.50 5.81
C THR A 57 3.34 3.52 5.60
N PRO A 58 3.61 4.81 5.29
CA PRO A 58 2.54 5.77 4.97
C PRO A 58 1.68 5.34 3.79
N GLU A 59 2.29 4.79 2.73
CA GLU A 59 1.59 4.30 1.55
C GLU A 59 0.68 3.13 1.91
N LEU A 60 1.20 2.15 2.66
CA LEU A 60 0.40 1.03 3.15
C LEU A 60 -0.80 1.51 3.98
N LEU A 61 -0.57 2.51 4.84
CA LEU A 61 -1.61 3.06 5.72
C LEU A 61 -2.79 3.62 4.92
N THR A 62 -2.55 4.23 3.74
CA THR A 62 -3.61 4.73 2.86
C THR A 62 -4.60 3.66 2.44
N THR A 63 -4.11 2.43 2.24
CA THR A 63 -4.91 1.29 1.79
C THR A 63 -5.51 0.53 2.98
N VAL A 64 -4.73 0.33 4.03
CA VAL A 64 -5.07 -0.56 5.14
C VAL A 64 -5.93 0.12 6.20
N LEU A 65 -5.75 1.42 6.46
CA LEU A 65 -6.45 2.11 7.55
C LEU A 65 -7.99 2.01 7.45
N PRO A 66 -8.63 2.19 6.28
CA PRO A 66 -10.09 2.04 6.16
C PRO A 66 -10.57 0.62 6.50
N ILE A 67 -9.82 -0.39 6.05
CA ILE A 67 -10.13 -1.81 6.30
C ILE A 67 -9.94 -2.14 7.77
N ALA A 68 -8.82 -1.73 8.37
CA ALA A 68 -8.52 -1.93 9.77
C ALA A 68 -9.55 -1.24 10.68
N LEU A 69 -9.96 -0.01 10.35
CA LEU A 69 -10.99 0.73 11.09
C LEU A 69 -12.34 0.02 11.05
N LEU A 70 -12.74 -0.51 9.88
CA LEU A 70 -13.96 -1.28 9.73
C LEU A 70 -13.95 -2.55 10.62
N LEU A 71 -12.86 -3.32 10.55
CA LEU A 71 -12.70 -4.56 11.33
C LEU A 71 -12.67 -4.28 12.84
N ALA A 72 -11.95 -3.23 13.26
CA ALA A 72 -11.88 -2.82 14.65
C ALA A 72 -13.24 -2.38 15.19
N LEU A 73 -13.99 -1.60 14.40
CA LEU A 73 -15.34 -1.16 14.77
C LEU A 73 -16.29 -2.35 14.88
N LEU A 74 -16.25 -3.27 13.91
CA LEU A 74 -17.06 -4.48 13.94
C LEU A 74 -16.75 -5.30 15.20
N TYR A 75 -15.47 -5.52 15.49
CA TYR A 75 -15.04 -6.23 16.69
C TYR A 75 -15.56 -5.56 17.96
N ALA A 76 -15.37 -4.24 18.11
CA ALA A 76 -15.80 -3.50 19.30
C ALA A 76 -17.33 -3.59 19.49
N LEU A 77 -18.10 -3.38 18.43
CA LEU A 77 -19.56 -3.48 18.48
C LEU A 77 -20.04 -4.90 18.80
N THR A 78 -19.43 -5.91 18.19
CA THR A 78 -19.71 -7.33 18.51
C THR A 78 -19.37 -7.63 19.96
N ASN A 79 -18.28 -7.07 20.50
CA ASN A 79 -17.89 -7.29 21.90
C ASN A 79 -18.91 -6.67 22.86
N HIS A 80 -19.36 -5.43 22.61
CA HIS A 80 -20.41 -4.77 23.38
C HIS A 80 -21.76 -5.52 23.31
N ALA A 81 -22.09 -6.08 22.14
CA ALA A 81 -23.31 -6.86 21.95
C ALA A 81 -23.24 -8.20 22.71
N ARG A 82 -22.11 -8.92 22.62
CA ARG A 82 -21.93 -10.24 23.26
C ARG A 82 -22.03 -10.18 24.79
N HIS A 83 -21.56 -9.10 25.41
CA HIS A 83 -21.64 -8.90 26.85
C HIS A 83 -22.90 -8.16 27.30
N ASN A 84 -23.89 -7.96 26.41
CA ASN A 84 -25.12 -7.19 26.68
C ASN A 84 -24.90 -5.74 27.15
N GLU A 85 -23.70 -5.19 26.97
CA GLU A 85 -23.37 -3.82 27.36
C GLU A 85 -24.15 -2.82 26.52
N LEU A 86 -24.33 -3.10 25.23
CA LEU A 86 -25.14 -2.27 24.35
C LEU A 86 -26.59 -2.18 24.83
N VAL A 87 -27.16 -3.30 25.28
CA VAL A 87 -28.52 -3.37 25.83
C VAL A 87 -28.59 -2.63 27.16
N ALA A 88 -27.61 -2.80 28.05
CA ALA A 88 -27.55 -2.11 29.33
C ALA A 88 -27.47 -0.58 29.16
N MET A 89 -26.61 -0.08 28.26
CA MET A 89 -26.51 1.34 27.93
C MET A 89 -27.82 1.89 27.38
N ARG A 90 -28.49 1.12 26.51
CA ARG A 90 -29.80 1.46 25.95
C ARG A 90 -30.89 1.52 27.01
N ALA A 91 -30.89 0.59 27.97
CA ALA A 91 -31.83 0.55 29.10
C ALA A 91 -31.59 1.71 30.08
N ALA A 92 -30.34 2.16 30.22
CA ALA A 92 -29.97 3.35 30.99
C ALA A 92 -30.35 4.68 30.30
N GLY A 93 -31.10 4.64 29.20
CA GLY A 93 -31.59 5.82 28.49
C GLY A 93 -30.58 6.46 27.53
N VAL A 94 -29.44 5.83 27.27
CA VAL A 94 -28.48 6.35 26.27
C VAL A 94 -29.00 6.05 24.86
N SER A 95 -29.17 7.08 24.05
CA SER A 95 -29.57 6.91 22.65
C SER A 95 -28.48 6.27 21.81
N LEU A 96 -28.87 5.52 20.77
CA LEU A 96 -27.92 4.89 19.86
C LEU A 96 -27.08 5.94 19.12
N ALA A 97 -27.70 7.06 18.70
CA ALA A 97 -27.00 8.18 18.07
C ALA A 97 -25.87 8.71 18.95
N ARG A 98 -26.09 8.87 20.26
CA ARG A 98 -25.05 9.32 21.20
C ARG A 98 -23.91 8.31 21.32
N LEU A 99 -24.21 7.00 21.30
CA LEU A 99 -23.19 5.95 21.31
C LEU A 99 -22.34 5.97 20.02
N SER A 100 -22.94 6.35 18.89
CA SER A 100 -22.24 6.42 17.61
C SER A 100 -21.29 7.63 17.48
N VAL A 101 -21.58 8.75 18.14
CA VAL A 101 -20.77 9.99 18.07
C VAL A 101 -19.26 9.76 18.24
N PRO A 102 -18.75 9.09 19.29
CA PRO A 102 -17.31 8.91 19.45
C PRO A 102 -16.66 8.16 18.29
N TYR A 103 -17.34 7.16 17.71
CA TYR A 103 -16.83 6.42 16.55
C TYR A 103 -16.77 7.29 15.30
N PHE A 104 -17.78 8.13 15.07
CA PHE A 104 -17.78 9.09 13.95
C PHE A 104 -16.70 10.16 14.11
N VAL A 105 -16.47 10.65 15.33
CA VAL A 105 -15.38 11.59 15.61
C VAL A 105 -14.03 10.94 15.28
N VAL A 106 -13.80 9.70 15.70
CA VAL A 106 -12.58 8.97 15.32
C VAL A 106 -12.48 8.77 13.82
N ALA A 107 -13.56 8.39 13.15
CA ALA A 107 -13.57 8.22 11.70
C ALA A 107 -13.23 9.53 10.96
N ALA A 108 -13.78 10.66 11.40
CA ALA A 108 -13.47 11.98 10.83
C ALA A 108 -12.02 12.38 11.08
N LEU A 109 -11.49 12.15 12.29
CA LEU A 109 -10.10 12.45 12.65
C LEU A 109 -9.11 11.59 11.88
N LEU A 110 -9.34 10.27 11.83
CA LEU A 110 -8.49 9.33 11.08
C LEU A 110 -8.61 9.56 9.58
N GLY A 111 -9.81 9.86 9.06
CA GLY A 111 -10.01 10.19 7.66
C GLY A 111 -9.32 11.49 7.25
N GLY A 112 -9.43 12.54 8.07
CA GLY A 112 -8.70 13.80 7.87
C GLY A 112 -7.18 13.62 7.98
N GLY A 113 -6.71 12.82 8.95
CA GLY A 113 -5.31 12.45 9.06
C GLY A 113 -4.81 11.66 7.86
N LEU A 114 -5.60 10.69 7.39
CA LEU A 114 -5.28 9.89 6.21
C LEU A 114 -5.18 10.75 4.96
N PHE A 115 -6.11 11.70 4.78
CA PHE A 115 -6.05 12.66 3.68
C PHE A 115 -4.72 13.43 3.66
N LEU A 116 -4.27 13.92 4.83
CA LEU A 116 -2.97 14.60 4.93
C LEU A 116 -1.79 13.67 4.64
N VAL A 117 -1.86 12.42 5.08
CA VAL A 117 -0.84 11.41 4.80
C VAL A 117 -0.76 11.14 3.30
N THR A 118 -1.91 10.89 2.66
CA THR A 118 -2.00 10.60 1.22
C THR A 118 -1.52 11.76 0.36
N GLU A 119 -1.87 13.00 0.72
CA GLU A 119 -1.50 14.17 -0.09
C GLU A 119 -0.04 14.59 0.09
N PHE A 120 0.50 14.54 1.32
CA PHE A 120 1.79 15.16 1.62
C PHE A 120 2.91 14.19 1.99
N ILE A 121 2.59 13.08 2.66
CA ILE A 121 3.59 12.21 3.29
C ILE A 121 3.88 11.01 2.41
N ALA A 122 2.85 10.27 2.00
CA ALA A 122 2.93 9.09 1.16
C ALA A 122 3.73 9.32 -0.13
N PRO A 123 3.44 10.34 -0.98
CA PRO A 123 4.18 10.53 -2.23
C PRO A 123 5.67 10.84 -1.99
N LYS A 124 5.99 11.62 -0.95
CA LYS A 124 7.39 11.96 -0.62
C LYS A 124 8.15 10.74 -0.12
N ALA A 125 7.53 9.97 0.77
CA ALA A 125 8.14 8.79 1.37
C ALA A 125 8.35 7.68 0.33
N THR A 126 7.36 7.45 -0.53
CA THR A 126 7.46 6.49 -1.65
C THR A 126 8.54 6.93 -2.64
N ALA A 127 8.61 8.21 -3.02
CA ALA A 127 9.65 8.72 -3.91
C ALA A 127 11.06 8.54 -3.32
N GLU A 128 11.25 8.75 -2.02
CA GLU A 128 12.52 8.49 -1.33
C GLU A 128 12.85 6.99 -1.32
N ALA A 129 11.88 6.13 -1.02
CA ALA A 129 12.04 4.68 -1.04
C ALA A 129 12.46 4.17 -2.43
N THR A 130 11.81 4.64 -3.50
CA THR A 130 12.17 4.29 -4.87
C THR A 130 13.58 4.75 -5.23
N ARG A 131 13.98 5.97 -4.81
CA ARG A 131 15.35 6.46 -5.03
C ARG A 131 16.39 5.63 -4.29
N MET A 132 16.10 5.16 -3.08
CA MET A 132 17.02 4.29 -2.34
C MET A 132 17.28 2.97 -3.08
N VAL A 133 16.22 2.37 -3.64
CA VAL A 133 16.34 1.14 -4.43
C VAL A 133 17.03 1.43 -5.77
N ALA A 134 16.67 2.51 -6.47
CA ALA A 134 17.26 2.88 -7.76
C ALA A 134 18.75 3.25 -7.65
N ALA A 135 19.14 4.02 -6.62
CA ALA A 135 20.54 4.40 -6.39
C ALA A 135 21.45 3.18 -6.09
N LYS A 136 20.88 2.10 -5.57
CA LYS A 136 21.58 0.80 -5.42
C LYS A 136 21.36 -0.15 -6.60
N GLY A 137 20.34 0.12 -7.41
CA GLY A 137 19.92 -0.67 -8.56
C GLY A 137 20.61 -0.29 -9.88
N GLU A 138 21.38 0.80 -9.95
CA GLU A 138 22.14 1.13 -11.17
C GLU A 138 23.45 0.32 -11.29
N THR A 139 23.34 -0.84 -11.94
CA THR A 139 24.21 -1.39 -13.02
C THR A 139 24.01 -2.90 -13.08
N ASN A 140 22.78 -3.35 -13.28
CA ASN A 140 22.59 -4.37 -14.28
C ASN A 140 21.54 -3.78 -15.19
N SER A 141 21.94 -3.45 -16.41
CA SER A 141 21.01 -3.29 -17.51
C SER A 141 19.99 -4.41 -17.41
N GLU A 142 18.79 -4.12 -16.90
CA GLU A 142 17.68 -5.05 -17.04
C GLU A 142 17.40 -5.02 -18.53
N TRP A 143 18.03 -5.97 -19.21
CA TRP A 143 17.72 -6.33 -20.56
C TRP A 143 16.22 -6.54 -20.59
N LEU A 144 15.48 -5.58 -21.14
CA LEU A 144 14.05 -5.68 -21.35
C LEU A 144 13.85 -6.86 -22.30
N VAL A 145 13.26 -7.93 -21.78
CA VAL A 145 13.06 -9.17 -22.52
C VAL A 145 11.71 -9.12 -23.23
N ASN A 146 11.65 -9.54 -24.48
CA ASN A 146 10.43 -9.58 -25.31
C ASN A 146 9.73 -8.21 -25.39
N LEU A 147 10.49 -7.19 -25.80
CA LEU A 147 9.94 -5.87 -26.06
C LEU A 147 9.29 -5.85 -27.45
N ASP A 148 7.96 -5.83 -27.46
CA ASP A 148 7.17 -5.71 -28.68
C ASP A 148 6.63 -4.29 -28.80
N PHE A 149 6.99 -3.58 -29.88
CA PHE A 149 6.48 -2.25 -30.17
C PHE A 149 6.07 -2.12 -31.62
N ARG A 150 4.92 -1.49 -31.88
CA ARG A 150 4.40 -1.26 -33.21
C ARG A 150 4.44 0.22 -33.54
N ASP A 151 5.15 0.58 -34.60
CA ASP A 151 5.14 1.91 -35.19
C ASP A 151 4.08 1.97 -36.30
N ASP A 152 2.90 2.48 -35.94
CA ASP A 152 1.78 2.62 -36.86
C ASP A 152 2.03 3.67 -37.96
N SER A 153 2.95 4.62 -37.75
CA SER A 153 3.30 5.61 -38.78
C SER A 153 4.07 5.00 -39.95
N LYS A 154 4.85 3.94 -39.67
CA LYS A 154 5.68 3.22 -40.64
C LYS A 154 5.14 1.83 -40.99
N ASN A 155 4.03 1.41 -40.38
CA ASN A 155 3.44 0.08 -40.54
C ASN A 155 4.46 -1.05 -40.24
N GLN A 156 5.26 -0.85 -39.19
CA GLN A 156 6.33 -1.75 -38.76
C GLN A 156 6.05 -2.26 -37.34
N SER A 157 6.22 -3.55 -37.11
CA SER A 157 6.29 -4.14 -35.76
C SER A 157 7.72 -4.55 -35.45
N TRP A 158 8.18 -4.17 -34.27
CA TRP A 158 9.49 -4.48 -33.72
C TRP A 158 9.30 -5.49 -32.60
N HIS A 159 10.03 -6.59 -32.69
CA HIS A 159 10.10 -7.66 -31.72
C HIS A 159 11.55 -7.77 -31.25
N ILE A 160 11.86 -7.26 -30.07
CA ILE A 160 13.23 -7.23 -29.54
C ILE A 160 13.33 -8.19 -28.37
N LYS A 161 14.08 -9.27 -28.55
CA LYS A 161 14.19 -10.32 -27.52
C LYS A 161 14.86 -9.82 -26.26
N ARG A 162 15.93 -9.02 -26.37
CA ARG A 162 16.57 -8.37 -25.22
C ARG A 162 17.02 -6.96 -25.62
N TYR A 163 16.55 -5.94 -24.91
CA TYR A 163 16.91 -4.56 -25.14
C TYR A 163 17.52 -3.93 -23.89
N ASN A 164 18.70 -3.37 -24.00
CA ASN A 164 19.36 -2.67 -22.91
C ASN A 164 19.06 -1.16 -23.03
N PRO A 165 18.20 -0.58 -22.15
CA PRO A 165 17.81 0.82 -22.24
C PRO A 165 18.96 1.80 -21.89
N THR A 166 20.02 1.32 -21.24
CA THR A 166 21.15 2.14 -20.79
C THR A 166 22.23 2.26 -21.86
N THR A 167 22.52 1.16 -22.58
CA THR A 167 23.53 1.16 -23.66
C THR A 167 22.92 1.35 -25.05
N GLY A 168 21.61 1.17 -25.20
CA GLY A 168 20.92 1.14 -26.49
C GLY A 168 21.17 -0.15 -27.29
N GLU A 169 21.82 -1.15 -26.70
CA GLU A 169 22.08 -2.44 -27.36
C GLU A 169 20.80 -3.27 -27.48
N MET A 170 20.61 -3.85 -28.67
CA MET A 170 19.52 -4.77 -28.98
C MET A 170 20.09 -6.13 -29.33
N GLU A 171 19.63 -7.18 -28.67
CA GLU A 171 19.89 -8.57 -29.08
C GLU A 171 18.65 -9.15 -29.77
N GLN A 172 18.89 -9.72 -30.95
CA GLN A 172 17.87 -10.34 -31.81
C GLN A 172 16.65 -9.42 -32.08
N PRO A 173 16.85 -8.19 -32.62
CA PRO A 173 15.75 -7.40 -33.10
C PRO A 173 15.19 -8.04 -34.39
N VAL A 174 13.91 -8.37 -34.37
CA VAL A 174 13.13 -8.76 -35.55
C VAL A 174 12.20 -7.61 -35.89
N VAL A 175 12.18 -7.20 -37.15
CA VAL A 175 11.29 -6.15 -37.63
C VAL A 175 10.43 -6.74 -38.73
N ASP A 176 9.13 -6.77 -38.49
CA ASP A 176 8.15 -7.16 -39.49
C ASP A 176 7.56 -5.88 -40.11
N TRP A 177 7.71 -5.75 -41.42
CA TRP A 177 7.04 -4.72 -42.19
C TRP A 177 5.78 -5.30 -42.82
N LYS A 178 4.68 -4.57 -42.70
CA LYS A 178 3.47 -4.90 -43.44
C LYS A 178 3.48 -4.07 -44.72
N GLU A 179 3.73 -4.72 -45.85
CA GLU A 179 3.66 -4.08 -47.16
C GLU A 179 2.24 -3.52 -47.34
N ARG A 180 2.16 -2.24 -47.73
CA ARG A 180 0.87 -1.66 -48.08
C ARG A 180 0.44 -2.39 -49.35
N ASP A 181 -0.62 -3.19 -49.28
CA ASP A 181 -1.31 -3.72 -50.45
C ASP A 181 -1.72 -2.53 -51.33
N VAL A 182 -0.84 -2.16 -52.25
CA VAL A 182 -1.19 -1.34 -53.40
C VAL A 182 -1.70 -2.34 -54.41
N ARG A 183 -3.04 -2.46 -54.44
CA ARG A 183 -3.88 -3.20 -55.40
C ARG A 183 -3.17 -3.93 -56.54
#